data_AF-X0ZZA4-F1
#
_entry.id   AF-X0ZZA4-F1
#
_cell.length_a   1.000
_cell.length_b   1.000
_cell.length_c   1.000
_cell.angle_alpha   90.00
_cell.angle_beta   90.00
_cell.angle_gamma   90.00
#
_symmetry.space_group_name_H-M   'P 1'
#
loop_
_entity.id
_entity.type
_entity.pdbx_description
1 polymer ?
#
loop_
_entity_poly.entity_id
_entity_poly.type
_entity_poly.pdbx_seq_one_letter_code
_entity_poly.pdbx_strand_id
1 'polypeptide(L)'
;VLTDSSMPVSAIREQIASAVDVVVQLNRFPDGARCVTHVSEIVGIDPDTGGIVVEDIFVYRPPGGGKFADGIHIHSGYIPTFIEEMLVKGVVSLDTFF
;
A
#
# COMPACT_ATOMS: atom_id res chain seq x y z
N VAL A 1 -39.82 7.84 17.33
CA VAL A 1 -38.52 8.10 17.97
C VAL A 1 -37.49 8.06 16.86
N LEU A 2 -37.01 9.22 16.44
CA LEU A 2 -35.87 9.31 15.53
C LEU A 2 -34.64 9.05 16.40
N THR A 3 -34.14 7.82 16.40
CA THR A 3 -32.86 7.52 17.04
C THR A 3 -31.78 8.19 16.21
N ASP A 4 -31.24 9.27 16.78
CA ASP A 4 -29.95 9.84 16.47
C ASP A 4 -28.88 8.77 16.72
N SER A 5 -28.75 7.85 15.76
CA SER A 5 -27.68 6.84 15.75
C SER A 5 -26.50 7.49 15.08
N SER A 6 -25.75 8.29 15.86
CA SER A 6 -24.40 8.67 15.49
C SER A 6 -23.67 7.40 15.09
N MET A 7 -23.28 7.31 13.82
CA MET A 7 -22.46 6.19 13.34
C MET A 7 -21.25 6.09 14.29
N PRO A 8 -20.98 4.91 14.88
CA PRO A 8 -19.82 4.75 15.75
C PRO A 8 -18.57 5.25 15.02
N VAL A 9 -17.72 6.02 15.70
CA VAL A 9 -16.50 6.58 15.09
C VAL A 9 -15.63 5.47 14.49
N SER A 10 -15.67 4.26 15.06
CA SER A 10 -15.05 3.05 14.50
C SER A 10 -15.62 2.67 13.13
N ALA A 11 -16.94 2.66 12.96
CA ALA A 11 -17.59 2.35 11.69
C ALA A 11 -17.27 3.38 10.60
N ILE A 12 -17.16 4.66 10.97
CA ILE A 12 -16.71 5.72 10.04
C ILE A 12 -15.27 5.48 9.61
N ARG A 13 -14.38 5.15 10.57
CA ARG A 13 -12.99 4.86 10.26
C ARG A 13 -12.86 3.64 9.35
N GLU A 14 -13.58 2.56 9.65
CA GLU A 14 -13.61 1.35 8.82
C GLU A 14 -14.08 1.66 7.40
N GLN A 15 -15.14 2.47 7.25
CA GLN A 15 -15.59 2.91 5.93
C GLN A 15 -14.57 3.76 5.18
N ILE A 16 -13.78 4.59 5.87
CA ILE A 16 -12.73 5.38 5.24
C ILE A 16 -11.56 4.48 4.82
N ALA A 17 -11.17 3.53 5.68
CA ALA A 17 -10.09 2.59 5.38
C ALA A 17 -10.44 1.66 4.21
N SER A 18 -11.69 1.21 4.11
CA SER A 18 -12.14 0.38 2.97
C SER A 18 -12.28 1.14 1.64
N ALA A 19 -12.20 2.47 1.66
CA ALA A 19 -12.29 3.29 0.45
C ALA A 19 -10.94 3.45 -0.27
N VAL A 20 -9.84 3.00 0.33
CA VAL A 20 -8.48 3.14 -0.21
C VAL A 20 -7.84 1.77 -0.26
N ASP A 21 -7.64 1.23 -1.46
CA ASP A 21 -7.01 -0.10 -1.61
C ASP A 21 -5.47 -0.01 -1.52
N VAL A 22 -4.88 1.02 -2.14
CA VAL A 22 -3.42 1.14 -2.32
C VAL A 22 -2.93 2.55 -2.02
N VAL A 23 -1.80 2.63 -1.32
CA VAL A 23 -1.03 3.87 -1.10
C VAL A 23 0.30 3.78 -1.82
N VAL A 24 0.65 4.83 -2.56
CA VAL A 24 1.93 4.97 -3.25
C VAL A 24 2.72 6.10 -2.62
N GLN A 25 3.77 5.76 -1.88
CA GLN A 25 4.63 6.73 -1.22
C GLN A 25 5.70 7.24 -2.20
N LEU A 26 5.79 8.55 -2.36
CA LEU A 26 6.83 9.22 -3.14
C LEU A 26 7.81 9.94 -2.21
N ASN A 27 9.10 9.71 -2.38
CA ASN A 27 10.14 10.51 -1.72
C ASN A 27 10.97 11.29 -2.73
N ARG A 28 11.38 12.49 -2.33
CA ARG A 28 12.41 13.26 -3.03
C ARG A 28 13.76 13.01 -2.36
N PHE A 29 14.69 12.45 -3.12
CA PHE A 29 16.04 12.15 -2.65
C PHE A 29 16.97 13.37 -2.71
N PRO A 30 18.12 13.35 -2.02
CA PRO A 30 19.07 14.47 -1.97
C PRO A 30 19.62 14.88 -3.34
N ASP A 31 19.70 13.96 -4.30
CA ASP A 31 20.10 14.24 -5.69
C ASP A 31 18.97 14.88 -6.53
N GLY A 32 17.81 15.12 -5.91
CA GLY A 32 16.63 15.72 -6.53
C GLY A 32 15.72 14.73 -7.23
N ALA A 33 16.09 13.45 -7.35
CA ALA A 33 15.23 12.41 -7.90
C ALA A 33 13.96 12.25 -7.07
N ARG A 34 12.83 11.98 -7.72
CA ARG A 34 11.59 11.57 -7.06
C ARG A 34 11.33 10.13 -7.42
N CYS A 35 11.29 9.25 -6.43
CA CYS A 35 11.02 7.85 -6.67
C CYS A 35 9.87 7.39 -5.77
N VAL A 36 9.07 6.47 -6.29
CA VAL A 36 8.16 5.69 -5.47
C VAL A 36 9.02 4.86 -4.53
N THR A 37 8.82 5.00 -3.22
CA THR A 37 9.58 4.23 -2.24
C THR A 37 8.82 3.02 -1.73
N HIS A 38 7.49 3.15 -1.63
CA HIS A 38 6.62 2.06 -1.18
C HIS A 38 5.35 2.06 -2.02
N VAL A 39 4.93 0.86 -2.40
CA VAL A 39 3.57 0.59 -2.89
C VAL A 39 2.99 -0.37 -1.87
N SER A 40 1.93 0.06 -1.18
CA SER A 40 1.42 -0.64 0.00
C SER A 40 -0.10 -0.79 -0.07
N GLU A 41 -0.61 -1.92 0.40
CA GLU A 41 -2.04 -2.19 0.52
C GLU A 41 -2.56 -1.72 1.88
N ILE A 42 -3.72 -1.09 1.90
CA ILE A 42 -4.47 -0.88 3.15
C ILE A 42 -5.22 -2.17 3.46
N VAL A 43 -4.78 -2.86 4.51
CA VAL A 43 -5.38 -4.15 4.90
C VAL A 43 -6.65 -3.93 5.72
N GLY A 44 -6.75 -2.80 6.41
CA GLY A 44 -7.92 -2.43 7.19
C GLY A 44 -7.55 -1.62 8.42
N ILE A 45 -8.26 -1.87 9.52
CA ILE A 45 -8.07 -1.18 10.79
C ILE A 45 -7.79 -2.18 11.89
N ASP A 46 -6.78 -1.88 12.70
CA ASP A 46 -6.50 -2.63 13.91
C ASP A 46 -7.65 -2.42 14.91
N PRO A 47 -8.33 -3.49 15.35
CA PRO A 47 -9.56 -3.39 16.15
C PRO A 47 -9.32 -2.86 17.57
N ASP A 48 -8.09 -2.95 18.09
CA ASP A 48 -7.75 -2.54 19.45
C ASP A 48 -7.31 -1.07 19.50
N THR A 49 -6.54 -0.63 18.50
CA THR A 49 -5.94 0.71 18.44
C THR A 49 -6.71 1.67 17.54
N GLY A 50 -7.52 1.17 16.61
CA GLY A 50 -8.20 1.96 15.58
C GLY A 50 -7.26 2.62 14.57
N GLY A 51 -6.01 2.15 14.49
CA GLY A 51 -5.01 2.56 13.50
C GLY A 51 -5.18 1.84 12.17
N ILE A 52 -4.80 2.49 11.08
CA ILE A 52 -4.82 1.87 9.74
C ILE A 52 -3.65 0.88 9.65
N VAL A 53 -3.95 -0.35 9.22
CA VAL A 53 -2.96 -1.39 8.96
C VAL A 53 -2.58 -1.34 7.49
N VAL A 54 -1.28 -1.32 7.23
CA VAL A 54 -0.70 -1.19 5.89
C VAL A 54 0.38 -2.24 5.71
N GLU A 55 0.35 -2.93 4.58
CA GLU A 55 1.36 -3.92 4.21
C GLU A 55 2.05 -3.50 2.90
N ASP A 56 3.38 -3.48 2.89
CA ASP A 56 4.12 -3.11 1.70
C ASP A 56 4.08 -4.26 0.69
N ILE A 57 3.75 -3.96 -0.56
CA ILE A 57 3.81 -4.89 -1.69
C ILE A 57 5.17 -4.78 -2.36
N PHE A 58 5.59 -3.54 -2.66
CA PHE A 58 6.88 -3.24 -3.27
C PHE A 58 7.63 -2.20 -2.46
N VAL A 59 8.90 -2.47 -2.20
CA VAL A 59 9.81 -1.56 -1.50
C VAL A 59 10.97 -1.20 -2.43
N TYR A 60 11.26 0.09 -2.52
CA TYR A 60 12.38 0.59 -3.28
C TYR A 60 13.70 0.32 -2.56
N ARG A 61 14.64 -0.32 -3.25
CA ARG A 61 16.03 -0.49 -2.84
C ARG A 61 16.91 0.53 -3.58
N PRO A 62 17.47 1.52 -2.87
CA PRO A 62 18.46 2.42 -3.46
C PRO A 62 19.64 1.65 -4.03
N PRO A 63 20.28 2.16 -5.09
CA PRO A 63 21.49 1.54 -5.60
C PRO A 63 22.63 1.72 -4.60
N GLY A 64 23.61 0.81 -4.61
CA GLY A 64 24.82 0.92 -3.77
C GLY A 64 25.75 2.09 -4.14
N GLY A 65 25.43 2.81 -5.22
CA GLY A 65 26.10 4.00 -5.72
C GLY A 65 25.43 4.48 -7.01
N GLY A 66 25.69 5.73 -7.44
CA GLY A 66 25.04 6.32 -8.61
C GLY A 66 23.83 7.20 -8.25
N LYS A 67 22.87 7.35 -9.16
CA LYS A 67 21.70 8.21 -8.95
C LYS A 67 20.59 7.42 -8.26
N PHE A 68 19.80 8.06 -7.41
CA PHE A 68 18.62 7.42 -6.81
C PHE A 68 17.52 7.10 -7.83
N ALA A 69 17.64 7.53 -9.08
CA ALA A 69 16.76 7.07 -10.15
C ALA A 69 17.06 5.62 -10.59
N ASP A 70 18.25 5.09 -10.25
CA ASP A 70 18.75 3.82 -10.77
C ASP A 70 18.48 2.63 -9.82
N GLY A 71 17.80 2.85 -8.70
CA GLY A 71 17.42 1.74 -7.80
C GLY A 71 16.27 0.92 -8.34
N ILE A 72 15.95 -0.16 -7.63
CA ILE A 72 14.96 -1.15 -8.06
C ILE A 72 13.87 -1.33 -7.02
N HIS A 73 12.65 -1.63 -7.47
CA HIS A 73 11.57 -2.09 -6.59
C HIS A 73 11.68 -3.58 -6.40
N ILE A 74 11.55 -4.02 -5.16
CA ILE A 74 11.62 -5.43 -4.78
C ILE A 74 10.30 -5.75 -4.12
N HIS A 75 9.74 -6.89 -4.51
CA HIS A 75 8.56 -7.43 -3.85
C HIS A 75 8.88 -7.77 -2.39
N SER A 76 8.02 -7.38 -1.45
CA SER A 76 8.25 -7.58 -0.02
C SER A 76 8.08 -9.03 0.44
N GLY A 77 7.36 -9.84 -0.35
CA GLY A 77 6.86 -11.16 0.02
C GLY A 77 5.39 -11.18 0.45
N TYR A 78 4.79 -10.02 0.70
CA TYR A 78 3.36 -9.88 0.96
C TYR A 78 2.55 -10.04 -0.33
N ILE A 79 1.63 -11.00 -0.36
CA ILE A 79 0.74 -11.20 -1.51
C ILE A 79 -0.54 -10.38 -1.29
N PRO A 80 -0.84 -9.39 -2.15
CA PRO A 80 -1.99 -8.52 -1.96
C PRO A 80 -3.32 -9.27 -2.04
N THR A 81 -4.35 -8.76 -1.37
CA THR A 81 -5.67 -9.43 -1.36
C THR A 81 -6.34 -9.47 -2.74
N PHE A 82 -6.01 -8.51 -3.60
CA PHE A 82 -6.52 -8.38 -4.97
C PHE A 82 -5.62 -9.03 -6.04
N ILE A 83 -4.69 -9.91 -5.65
CA ILE A 83 -3.73 -10.53 -6.59
C ILE A 83 -4.41 -11.32 -7.72
N GLU A 84 -5.50 -12.03 -7.41
CA GLU A 84 -6.21 -12.85 -8.38
C GLU A 84 -6.78 -12.01 -9.52
N GLU A 85 -7.34 -10.84 -9.20
CA GLU A 85 -7.85 -9.90 -10.19
C GLU A 85 -6.72 -9.38 -11.10
N MET A 86 -5.54 -9.10 -10.53
CA MET A 86 -4.38 -8.66 -11.31
C MET A 86 -3.88 -9.74 -12.27
N LEU A 87 -3.87 -11.01 -11.83
CA LEU A 87 -3.48 -12.16 -12.65
C LEU A 87 -4.47 -12.38 -13.79
N VAL A 88 -5.78 -12.35 -13.50
CA VAL A 88 -6.84 -12.52 -14.51
C VAL A 88 -6.80 -11.41 -15.56
N LYS A 89 -6.50 -10.17 -15.15
CA LYS A 89 -6.32 -9.03 -16.06
C LYS A 89 -5.00 -9.08 -16.83
N GLY A 90 -4.08 -9.99 -16.49
CA GLY A 90 -2.77 -10.10 -17.12
C GLY A 90 -1.84 -8.93 -16.82
N VAL A 91 -2.07 -8.19 -15.73
CA VAL A 91 -1.24 -7.04 -15.32
C VAL A 91 0.03 -7.49 -14.61
N VAL A 92 -0.04 -8.65 -13.95
CA VAL A 92 1.10 -9.31 -13.30
C VAL A 92 1.12 -10.78 -13.66
N SER A 93 2.29 -11.37 -13.51
CA SER A 93 2.55 -12.79 -13.70
C SER A 93 3.26 -13.34 -12.46
N LEU A 94 3.24 -14.65 -12.26
CA LEU A 94 3.77 -15.27 -11.03
C LEU A 94 5.27 -14.98 -10.83
N ASP A 95 6.03 -14.86 -11.91
CA ASP A 95 7.44 -14.43 -11.93
C ASP A 95 7.66 -12.98 -11.48
N THR A 96 6.62 -12.17 -11.33
CA THR A 96 6.74 -10.84 -10.70
C THR A 96 7.09 -10.95 -9.21
N PHE A 97 6.83 -12.11 -8.60
CA PHE A 97 6.98 -12.36 -7.16
C PHE A 97 8.19 -13.26 -6.81
N PHE A 98 8.93 -13.76 -7.80
CA PHE A 98 10.07 -14.69 -7.64
C PHE A 98 11.28 -14.23 -8.47
#